data_AF-I3T825-F1
#
_entry.id   AF-I3T825-F1
#
_cell.length_a   1.000
_cell.length_b   1.000
_cell.length_c   1.000
_cell.angle_alpha   90.00
_cell.angle_beta   90.00
_cell.angle_gamma   90.00
#
_symmetry.space_group_name_H-M   'P 1'
#
loop_
_entity.id
_entity.type
_entity.pdbx_description
1 polymer ?
#
loop_
_entity_poly.entity_id
_entity_poly.type
_entity_poly.pdbx_seq_one_letter_code
_entity_poly.pdbx_strand_id
1 'polypeptide(L)'
;MDKVKLQDLEKVLEPLFYYWKQKRQSKESFGVFTNRMGFEKLKEYVEKWEGPVAAPTRHNLQLFADRETYEAMEESAKLQNKTAHQLAMEVIRNYVAANQNGKDDSFH
;
A
#
# COMPACT_ATOMS: atom_id res chain seq x y z
N MET A 1 -4.39 -32.27 2.29
CA MET A 1 -5.08 -31.51 1.23
C MET A 1 -6.21 -32.38 0.72
N ASP A 2 -7.42 -31.85 0.75
CA ASP A 2 -8.61 -32.60 0.36
C ASP A 2 -8.78 -32.57 -1.17
N LYS A 3 -9.69 -33.41 -1.71
CA LYS A 3 -9.98 -33.42 -3.15
C LYS A 3 -10.61 -32.09 -3.56
N VAL A 4 -9.89 -31.31 -4.36
CA VAL A 4 -10.35 -30.03 -4.91
C VAL A 4 -10.99 -30.26 -6.28
N LYS A 5 -12.20 -29.75 -6.49
CA LYS A 5 -12.82 -29.73 -7.83
C LYS A 5 -12.10 -28.71 -8.70
N LEU A 6 -12.01 -28.96 -10.01
CA LEU A 6 -11.32 -28.06 -10.93
C LEU A 6 -11.82 -26.60 -10.85
N GLN A 7 -13.13 -26.41 -10.73
CA GLN A 7 -13.77 -25.09 -10.58
C GLN A 7 -13.46 -24.37 -9.26
N ASP A 8 -13.02 -25.10 -8.24
CA ASP A 8 -12.68 -24.57 -6.92
C ASP A 8 -11.15 -24.46 -6.74
N LEU A 9 -10.38 -24.74 -7.79
CA LEU A 9 -8.92 -24.72 -7.75
C LEU A 9 -8.39 -23.32 -7.43
N GLU A 10 -9.00 -22.28 -8.00
CA GLU A 10 -8.63 -20.89 -7.75
C GLU A 10 -8.86 -20.50 -6.29
N LYS A 11 -9.94 -20.97 -5.66
CA LYS A 11 -10.23 -20.72 -4.23
C LYS A 11 -9.15 -21.25 -3.29
N VAL A 12 -8.38 -22.24 -3.73
CA VAL A 12 -7.25 -22.80 -2.99
C VAL A 12 -5.93 -22.16 -3.41
N LEU A 13 -5.68 -22.02 -4.72
CA LEU A 13 -4.40 -21.53 -5.22
C LEU A 13 -4.21 -20.03 -5.03
N GLU A 14 -5.27 -19.23 -5.15
CA GLU A 14 -5.21 -17.77 -5.01
C GLU A 14 -4.69 -17.33 -3.62
N PRO A 15 -5.26 -17.77 -2.48
CA PRO A 15 -4.71 -17.45 -1.17
C PRO A 15 -3.25 -17.91 -1.03
N LEU A 16 -2.93 -19.12 -1.50
CA LEU A 16 -1.57 -19.66 -1.37
C LEU A 16 -0.55 -18.80 -2.12
N PHE A 17 -0.85 -18.37 -3.35
CA PHE A 17 0.01 -17.48 -4.10
C PHE A 17 0.07 -16.08 -3.53
N TYR A 18 -1.04 -15.56 -3.01
CA TYR A 18 -1.06 -14.28 -2.32
C TYR A 18 -0.13 -14.27 -1.10
N TYR A 19 -0.28 -15.25 -0.22
CA TYR A 19 0.57 -15.36 0.98
C TYR A 19 2.02 -15.69 0.64
N TRP A 20 2.28 -16.48 -0.42
CA TRP A 20 3.64 -16.69 -0.90
C TRP A 20 4.26 -15.36 -1.35
N LYS A 21 3.57 -14.55 -2.15
CA LYS A 21 4.07 -13.24 -2.59
C LYS A 21 4.41 -12.32 -1.42
N GLN A 22 3.61 -12.33 -0.36
CA GLN A 22 3.81 -11.47 0.81
C GLN A 22 4.85 -11.97 1.82
N LYS A 23 4.91 -13.29 2.05
CA LYS A 23 5.65 -13.90 3.17
C LYS A 23 6.83 -14.77 2.72
N ARG A 24 7.15 -14.79 1.42
CA ARG A 24 8.34 -15.49 0.92
C ARG A 24 9.62 -14.79 1.36
N GLN A 25 10.64 -15.59 1.62
CA GLN A 25 12.00 -15.11 1.79
C GLN A 25 12.62 -14.73 0.44
N SER A 26 13.73 -14.00 0.47
CA SER A 26 14.43 -13.60 -0.75
C SER A 26 14.80 -14.84 -1.58
N LYS A 27 14.41 -14.84 -2.85
CA LYS A 27 14.62 -15.94 -3.81
C LYS A 27 13.97 -17.29 -3.44
N GLU A 28 13.03 -17.30 -2.51
CA GLU A 28 12.32 -18.53 -2.12
C GLU A 28 11.28 -18.95 -3.18
N SER A 29 11.37 -20.21 -3.62
CA SER A 29 10.39 -20.81 -4.53
C SER A 29 9.11 -21.18 -3.80
N PHE A 30 8.00 -21.32 -4.53
CA PHE A 30 6.72 -21.70 -3.92
C PHE A 30 6.79 -23.05 -3.20
N GLY A 31 7.48 -24.06 -3.78
CA GLY A 31 7.62 -25.37 -3.15
C GLY A 31 8.44 -25.33 -1.85
N VAL A 32 9.47 -24.50 -1.76
CA VAL A 32 10.24 -24.32 -0.52
C VAL A 32 9.39 -23.61 0.53
N PHE A 33 8.64 -22.59 0.11
CA PHE A 33 7.70 -21.89 0.97
C PHE A 33 6.64 -22.83 1.56
N THR A 34 5.99 -23.67 0.73
CA THR A 34 4.96 -24.59 1.21
C THR A 34 5.52 -25.60 2.21
N ASN A 35 6.73 -26.12 1.95
CA ASN A 35 7.42 -27.02 2.87
C ASN A 35 7.76 -26.32 4.21
N ARG A 36 8.24 -25.08 4.18
CA ARG A 36 8.58 -24.31 5.38
C ARG A 36 7.35 -23.93 6.21
N MET A 37 6.26 -23.56 5.56
CA MET A 37 5.02 -23.16 6.24
C MET A 37 4.31 -24.37 6.85
N GLY A 38 4.38 -25.53 6.19
CA GLY A 38 3.69 -26.75 6.61
C GLY A 38 2.20 -26.74 6.26
N PHE A 39 1.63 -27.92 6.08
CA PHE A 39 0.25 -28.08 5.58
C PHE A 39 -0.82 -27.43 6.46
N GLU A 40 -0.66 -27.44 7.78
CA GLU A 40 -1.63 -26.84 8.71
C GLU A 40 -1.78 -25.34 8.49
N LYS A 41 -0.66 -24.60 8.40
CA LYS A 41 -0.68 -23.15 8.14
C LYS A 41 -1.19 -22.81 6.76
N LEU A 42 -0.87 -23.63 5.75
CA LEU A 42 -1.38 -23.42 4.40
C LEU A 42 -2.89 -23.64 4.33
N LYS A 43 -3.43 -24.59 5.09
CA LYS A 43 -4.88 -24.81 5.21
C LYS A 43 -5.56 -23.62 5.89
N GLU A 44 -4.98 -23.13 6.99
CA GLU A 44 -5.47 -21.93 7.67
C GLU A 44 -5.53 -20.71 6.74
N TYR A 45 -4.52 -20.52 5.88
CA TYR A 45 -4.50 -19.45 4.89
C TYR A 45 -5.60 -19.52 3.84
N VAL A 46 -5.98 -20.73 3.44
CA VAL A 46 -7.09 -20.95 2.50
C VAL A 46 -8.42 -20.72 3.20
N GLU A 47 -8.59 -21.22 4.43
CA GLU A 47 -9.85 -21.10 5.19
C GLU A 47 -10.16 -19.67 5.62
N LYS A 48 -9.15 -18.87 5.96
CA LYS A 48 -9.29 -17.46 6.35
C LYS A 48 -9.23 -16.48 5.18
N TRP A 49 -9.31 -16.97 3.94
CA TRP A 49 -9.19 -16.12 2.77
C TRP A 49 -10.48 -15.35 2.48
N GLU A 50 -10.43 -14.03 2.64
CA GLU A 50 -11.54 -13.12 2.30
C GLU A 50 -11.30 -12.35 0.99
N GLY A 51 -10.22 -12.68 0.27
CA GLY A 51 -9.78 -12.00 -0.94
C GLY A 51 -8.55 -11.10 -0.73
N PRO A 52 -7.97 -10.59 -1.82
CA PRO A 52 -6.80 -9.74 -1.72
C PRO A 52 -7.17 -8.41 -1.08
N VAL A 53 -6.47 -8.05 0.00
CA VAL A 53 -6.52 -6.68 0.52
C VAL A 53 -6.08 -5.78 -0.62
N ALA A 54 -6.99 -4.91 -1.08
CA ALA A 54 -6.67 -3.92 -2.11
C ALA A 54 -5.42 -3.20 -1.65
N ALA A 55 -4.38 -3.19 -2.51
CA ALA A 55 -3.20 -2.41 -2.20
C ALA A 55 -3.69 -0.99 -1.89
N PRO A 56 -3.21 -0.36 -0.78
CA PRO A 56 -3.56 1.02 -0.55
C PRO A 56 -3.21 1.75 -1.85
N THR A 57 -4.18 2.47 -2.41
CA THR A 57 -3.96 3.26 -3.61
C THR A 57 -2.89 4.28 -3.24
N ARG A 58 -1.64 3.93 -3.51
CA ARG A 58 -0.49 4.79 -3.32
C ARG A 58 -0.54 5.75 -4.49
N HIS A 59 -1.21 6.87 -4.28
CA HIS A 59 -1.19 7.98 -5.22
C HIS A 59 0.19 8.60 -5.11
N ASN A 60 1.03 8.37 -6.12
CA ASN A 60 2.36 8.95 -6.17
C ASN A 60 2.26 10.34 -6.79
N LEU A 61 2.39 11.39 -5.97
CA LEU A 61 2.46 12.76 -6.44
C LEU A 61 3.94 13.15 -6.53
N GLN A 62 4.47 13.27 -7.75
CA GLN A 62 5.80 13.82 -7.97
C GLN A 62 5.72 15.33 -8.04
N LEU A 63 6.51 16.01 -7.21
CA LEU A 63 6.61 17.46 -7.19
C LEU A 63 7.91 17.87 -7.84
N PHE A 64 7.81 18.72 -8.85
CA PHE A 64 8.95 19.38 -9.47
C PHE A 64 8.85 20.85 -9.15
N ALA A 65 9.94 21.41 -8.61
CA ALA A 65 10.09 22.82 -8.32
C ALA A 65 11.40 23.29 -8.95
N ASP A 66 11.47 24.57 -9.29
CA ASP A 66 12.74 25.19 -9.62
C ASP A 66 13.67 25.20 -8.39
N ARG A 67 14.95 25.49 -8.63
CA ARG A 67 15.99 25.46 -7.61
C ARG A 67 15.68 26.42 -6.45
N GLU A 68 15.21 27.63 -6.73
CA GLU A 68 14.99 28.66 -5.72
C GLU A 68 13.82 28.27 -4.81
N THR A 69 12.72 27.79 -5.40
CA THR A 69 11.56 27.30 -4.64
C THR A 69 11.92 26.08 -3.78
N TYR A 70 12.73 25.15 -4.30
CA TYR A 70 13.17 23.99 -3.53
C TYR A 70 14.06 24.39 -2.34
N GLU A 71 15.06 25.24 -2.57
CA GLU A 71 15.97 25.74 -1.54
C GLU A 71 15.19 26.47 -0.42
N ALA A 72 14.28 27.36 -0.78
CA ALA A 72 13.43 28.07 0.18
C ALA A 72 12.53 27.13 1.00
N MET A 73 11.99 26.07 0.37
CA MET A 73 11.19 25.04 1.05
C MET A 73 12.04 24.21 2.02
N GLU A 74 13.25 23.83 1.61
CA GLU A 74 14.18 23.05 2.44
C GLU A 74 14.63 23.83 3.67
N GLU A 75 14.95 25.13 3.52
CA GLU A 75 15.27 26.01 4.66
C GLU A 75 14.08 26.14 5.62
N SER A 76 12.88 26.36 5.08
CA SER A 76 11.65 26.45 5.87
C SER A 76 11.30 25.15 6.60
N ALA A 77 11.59 24.00 5.98
CA ALA A 77 11.34 22.68 6.57
C ALA A 77 12.31 22.36 7.70
N LYS A 78 13.58 22.75 7.58
CA LYS A 78 14.60 22.57 8.63
C LYS A 78 14.22 23.27 9.93
N LEU A 79 13.64 24.48 9.85
CA LEU A 79 13.14 25.21 11.02
C LEU A 79 12.05 24.43 11.79
N GLN A 80 11.35 23.51 11.11
CA GLN A 80 10.26 22.70 11.66
C GLN A 80 10.67 21.23 11.92
N ASN A 81 11.95 20.88 11.77
CA ASN A 81 12.43 19.50 11.81
C ASN A 81 11.72 18.56 10.81
N LYS A 82 11.40 19.08 9.61
CA LYS A 82 10.76 18.35 8.52
C LYS A 82 11.67 18.30 7.29
N THR A 83 11.40 17.38 6.37
CA THR A 83 11.99 17.42 5.03
C THR A 83 11.18 18.36 4.11
N ALA A 84 11.80 18.89 3.05
CA ALA A 84 11.07 19.68 2.05
C ALA A 84 9.84 18.95 1.51
N HIS A 85 9.94 17.62 1.31
CA HIS A 85 8.81 16.80 0.86
C HIS A 85 7.66 16.78 1.87
N GLN A 86 7.95 16.59 3.16
CA GLN A 86 6.91 16.58 4.21
C GLN A 86 6.20 17.94 4.29
N LEU A 87 6.97 19.03 4.26
CA LEU A 87 6.40 20.38 4.29
C LEU A 87 5.56 20.66 3.04
N ALA A 88 6.04 20.29 1.85
CA ALA A 88 5.29 20.45 0.61
C ALA A 88 3.96 19.68 0.63
N MET A 89 3.96 18.44 1.14
CA MET A 89 2.74 17.65 1.27
C MET A 89 1.75 18.25 2.28
N GLU A 90 2.22 18.85 3.36
CA GLU A 90 1.35 19.57 4.30
C GLU A 90 0.73 20.81 3.66
N VAL A 91 1.51 21.61 2.93
CA VAL A 91 1.00 22.79 2.21
C VAL A 91 -0.07 22.38 1.20
N ILE A 92 0.18 21.35 0.40
CA ILE A 92 -0.79 20.82 -0.56
C ILE A 92 -2.06 20.34 0.15
N ARG A 93 -1.91 19.60 1.26
CA ARG A 93 -3.05 19.10 2.04
C ARG A 93 -3.90 20.26 2.58
N ASN A 94 -3.27 21.27 3.17
CA ASN A 94 -3.95 22.42 3.73
C ASN A 94 -4.65 23.24 2.65
N TYR A 95 -4.01 23.43 1.50
CA TYR A 95 -4.61 24.13 0.36
C TYR A 95 -5.84 23.39 -0.19
N VAL A 96 -5.77 22.07 -0.35
CA VAL A 96 -6.91 21.26 -0.82
C VAL A 96 -8.05 21.30 0.20
N ALA A 97 -7.76 21.16 1.49
CA ALA A 97 -8.78 21.21 2.55
C ALA A 97 -9.49 22.57 2.59
N ALA A 98 -8.74 23.68 2.51
CA ALA A 98 -9.31 25.02 2.49
C ALA A 98 -10.24 25.26 1.29
N ASN A 99 -9.85 24.77 0.10
CA ASN A 99 -10.67 24.91 -1.12
C ASN A 99 -11.87 23.96 -1.18
N GLN A 100 -11.86 22.87 -0.42
CA GLN A 100 -13.04 22.01 -0.26
C GLN A 100 -14.05 22.63 0.70
N ASN A 101 -13.59 23.21 1.81
CA ASN A 101 -14.46 23.88 2.78
C ASN A 101 -15.13 25.14 2.19
N GLY A 102 -14.44 25.89 1.33
CA GLY A 102 -15.03 27.05 0.66
C GLY A 102 -16.11 26.71 -0.39
N LYS A 103 -16.30 25.44 -0.76
CA LYS A 103 -17.39 25.00 -1.65
C LYS A 103 -18.71 24.76 -0.92
N ASP A 104 -18.67 24.38 0.37
CA ASP A 104 -19.89 24.13 1.15
C ASP A 104 -20.61 25.44 1.57
N ASP A 105 -19.89 26.56 1.72
CA ASP A 105 -20.48 27.85 2.08
C ASP A 105 -21.13 28.61 0.90
N SER A 106 -21.09 28.07 -0.32
CA SER A 106 -21.71 28.68 -1.51
C SER A 106 -23.13 28.19 -1.82
N PHE A 107 -23.71 27.35 -0.95
CA PHE A 107 -25.08 26.87 -1.04
C PHE A 107 -25.86 27.13 0.26
N HIS A 108 -26.06 28.40 0.64
CA HIS A 108 -27.15 28.83 1.53
C HIS A 108 -27.71 30.16 1.02
#